data_AF-A0A831SI09-F1
#
_entry.id   AF-A0A831SI09-F1
#
_cell.length_a   1.000
_cell.length_b   1.000
_cell.length_c   1.000
_cell.angle_alpha   90.00
_cell.angle_beta   90.00
_cell.angle_gamma   90.00
#
_symmetry.space_group_name_H-M   'P 1'
#
loop_
_entity.id
_entity.type
_entity.pdbx_description
1 polymer ?
#
loop_
_entity_poly.entity_id
_entity_poly.type
_entity_poly.pdbx_seq_one_letter_code
_entity_poly.pdbx_strand_id
1 'polypeptide(L)' 'MRKLNQRKIRWIIREMEKGERSVYRIAKLQNVTPRWVRELYRRYREKPSKSFNPSAYSGNTSM' A
#
# COMPACT_ATOMS: atom_id res chain seq x y z
N MET A 1 11.28 -9.06 4.48
CA MET A 1 10.87 -7.64 4.23
C MET A 1 10.56 -6.99 5.57
N ARG A 2 11.26 -5.91 5.96
CA ARG A 2 10.95 -5.20 7.22
C ARG A 2 9.48 -4.76 7.21
N LYS A 3 8.77 -5.05 8.30
CA LYS A 3 7.33 -4.81 8.51
C LYS A 3 6.94 -3.43 7.94
N LEU A 4 6.00 -3.40 7.01
CA LEU A 4 5.50 -2.16 6.42
C LEU A 4 4.68 -1.42 7.48
N ASN A 5 5.21 -0.29 7.97
CA ASN A 5 4.54 0.56 8.94
C ASN A 5 3.28 1.18 8.30
N GLN A 6 2.19 1.32 9.07
CA GLN A 6 0.92 1.90 8.64
C GLN A 6 1.08 3.28 7.96
N ARG A 7 2.07 4.08 8.39
CA ARG A 7 2.40 5.37 7.78
C ARG A 7 2.78 5.23 6.31
N LYS A 8 3.52 4.16 5.97
CA LYS A 8 3.98 3.87 4.61
C LYS A 8 2.83 3.43 3.70
N ILE A 9 1.95 2.57 4.21
CA ILE A 9 0.73 2.16 3.49
C ILE A 9 -0.14 3.38 3.15
N ARG A 10 -0.41 4.25 4.12
CA ARG A 10 -1.19 5.48 3.90
C ARG A 10 -0.54 6.40 2.87
N TRP A 11 0.78 6.55 2.92
CA TRP A 11 1.50 7.36 1.95
C TRP A 11 1.39 6.79 0.53
N ILE A 12 1.55 5.47 0.36
CA ILE A 12 1.44 4.80 -0.95
C ILE A 12 0.05 5.00 -1.54
N ILE A 13 -1.00 4.84 -0.74
CA ILE A 13 -2.38 5.05 -1.20
C ILE A 13 -2.59 6.49 -1.66
N ARG A 14 -2.16 7.48 -0.86
CA ARG A 14 -2.28 8.91 -1.25
C ARG A 14 -1.57 9.21 -2.57
N GLU A 15 -0.37 8.69 -2.79
CA GLU A 15 0.35 8.93 -4.04
C GLU A 15 -0.27 8.20 -5.24
N MET A 16 -0.86 7.02 -5.00
CA MET A 16 -1.64 6.31 -6.02
C MET A 16 -2.93 7.07 -6.39
N GLU A 17 -3.61 7.69 -5.42
CA GLU A 17 -4.81 8.52 -5.68
C GLU A 17 -4.49 9.81 -6.43
N LYS A 18 -3.36 10.46 -6.12
CA LYS A 18 -2.93 11.67 -6.84
C LYS A 18 -2.61 11.40 -8.30
N GLY A 19 -2.08 10.22 -8.65
CA GLY A 19 -1.72 9.86 -10.02
C GLY A 19 -0.46 10.55 -10.59
N GLU A 20 0.18 11.45 -9.84
CA GLU A 20 1.37 12.22 -10.27
C GLU A 20 2.63 11.34 -10.43
N ARG A 21 2.69 10.20 -9.75
CA ARG A 21 3.83 9.28 -9.79
C ARG A 21 3.44 7.93 -10.35
N SER A 22 4.29 7.38 -11.21
CA SER A 22 4.13 6.01 -11.68
C SER A 22 4.26 5.00 -10.54
N VAL A 23 3.54 3.87 -10.67
CA VAL A 23 3.62 2.75 -9.72
C VAL A 23 5.06 2.29 -9.48
N TYR A 24 5.88 2.26 -10.54
CA TYR A 24 7.30 1.90 -10.44
C TYR A 24 8.09 2.90 -9.58
N ARG A 25 7.82 4.20 -9.71
CA ARG A 25 8.48 5.24 -8.91
C ARG A 25 8.06 5.16 -7.44
N ILE A 26 6.78 4.94 -7.16
CA ILE A 26 6.26 4.72 -5.80
C ILE A 26 6.91 3.48 -5.18
N ALA A 27 6.96 2.38 -5.93
CA ALA A 27 7.55 1.12 -5.50
C ALA A 27 9.05 1.26 -5.16
N LYS A 28 9.82 1.95 -6.02
CA LYS A 28 11.25 2.21 -5.81
C LYS A 28 11.49 3.09 -4.57
N LEU A 29 10.74 4.18 -4.40
CA LEU A 29 10.85 5.08 -3.23
C LEU A 29 10.57 4.36 -1.92
N GLN A 30 9.63 3.43 -1.95
CA GLN A 30 9.19 2.68 -0.79
C GLN A 30 9.92 1.34 -0.65
N ASN A 31 10.87 1.00 -1.53
CA ASN A 31 11.55 -0.29 -1.55
C ASN A 31 10.57 -1.48 -1.43
N VAL A 32 9.53 -1.47 -2.25
CA VAL A 32 8.52 -2.54 -2.39
C VAL A 32 8.37 -2.93 -3.86
N THR A 33 7.69 -4.02 -4.15
CA THR A 33 7.45 -4.42 -5.54
C THR A 33 6.27 -3.65 -6.15
N PRO A 34 6.31 -3.30 -7.44
CA PRO A 34 5.18 -2.69 -8.14
C PRO A 34 3.89 -3.54 -8.06
N ARG A 35 4.03 -4.86 -8.05
CA ARG A 35 2.90 -5.80 -7.86
C ARG A 35 2.23 -5.59 -6.51
N TRP A 36 3.01 -5.45 -5.43
CA TRP A 36 2.47 -5.21 -4.10
C TRP A 36 1.73 -3.86 -4.02
N VAL A 37 2.24 -2.82 -4.67
CA VAL A 37 1.58 -1.50 -4.72
C VAL A 37 0.22 -1.59 -5.44
N ARG A 38 0.16 -2.28 -6.59
CA ARG A 38 -1.10 -2.49 -7.33
C ARG A 38 -2.11 -3.28 -6.50
N GLU A 39 -1.66 -4.35 -5.86
CA GLU A 39 -2.51 -5.18 -5.02
C GLU A 39 -3.06 -4.41 -3.81
N LEU A 40 -2.21 -3.61 -3.16
CA LEU A 40 -2.63 -2.72 -2.07
C LEU A 40 -3.72 -1.77 -2.53
N TYR A 41 -3.52 -1.09 -3.66
CA TYR A 41 -4.47 -0.10 -4.17
C TYR A 41 -5.77 -0.74 -4.66
N ARG A 42 -5.70 -1.93 -5.27
CA ARG A 42 -6.88 -2.72 -5.65
C ARG A 42 -7.74 -3.03 -4.42
N ARG A 43 -7.16 -3.60 -3.37
CA ARG A 43 -7.85 -3.92 -2.11
C ARG A 43 -8.40 -2.69 -1.40
N TYR A 44 -7.70 -1.55 -1.50
CA TYR A 44 -8.18 -0.27 -1.00
C TYR A 44 -9.47 0.14 -1.72
N ARG A 45 -9.52 0.06 -3.05
CA ARG A 45 -10.70 0.43 -3.85
C ARG A 45 -11.86 -0.56 -3.75
N GLU A 46 -11.58 -1.84 -3.57
CA GLU A 46 -12.59 -2.91 -3.45
C GLU A 46 -13.35 -2.90 -2.10
N LYS A 47 -12.98 -2.05 -1.13
CA LYS A 47 -13.72 -1.87 0.13
C LYS A 47 -14.41 -0.50 0.19
N PRO A 48 -15.66 -0.34 -0.32
CA PRO A 48 -16.39 0.92 -0.25
C PRO A 48 -17.18 1.15 1.05
N SER A 49 -17.15 0.26 2.04
CA SER A 49 -17.89 0.44 3.29
C SER A 49 -16.96 0.79 4.45
N LYS A 50 -17.00 2.06 4.86
CA LYS A 50 -16.58 2.64 6.16
C LYS A 50 -15.45 1.90 6.91
N SER A 51 -14.28 2.51 6.96
CA SER A 51 -13.04 2.14 7.68
C SER A 51 -12.00 1.33 6.88
N PHE A 52 -11.24 2.03 6.03
CA PHE A 52 -9.91 1.56 5.65
C PHE A 52 -9.04 1.46 6.91
N ASN A 53 -8.84 0.24 7.42
CA ASN A 53 -7.97 -0.01 8.57
C ASN A 53 -6.54 -0.37 8.09
N PRO A 54 -5.54 0.54 8.22
CA PRO A 54 -4.17 0.27 7.78
C PRO A 54 -3.49 -0.86 8.57
N SER A 55 -4.02 -1.24 9.75
CA SER A 55 -3.45 -2.32 10.56
C SER A 55 -3.70 -3.72 9.97
N ALA A 56 -4.77 -3.90 9.19
CA ALA A 56 -5.11 -5.16 8.53
C ALA A 56 -4.09 -5.56 7.45
N TYR A 57 -3.24 -4.63 7.03
CA TYR A 57 -2.19 -4.84 6.03
C TYR A 57 -0.79 -4.98 6.65
N SER A 58 -0.72 -5.04 7.99
CA SER A 58 0.53 -5.10 8.78
C SER A 58 0.94 -6.53 9.20
N GLY A 59 0.27 -7.59 8.73
CA GLY A 59 0.54 -8.97 9.17
C GLY A 59 0.62 -9.97 8.02
N ASN A 60 1.73 -10.71 7.95
CA ASN A 60 1.89 -12.09 7.48
C ASN A 60 3.38 -12.47 7.56
N THR A 61 3.82 -13.06 8.67
CA THR A 61 4.85 -14.13 8.72
C THR A 61 4.76 -14.78 10.11
N SER A 62 4.11 -15.95 10.20
CA SER A 62 4.51 -16.96 11.18
C SER A 62 5.79 -17.59 10.67
N MET A 63 6.87 -17.40 11.43
CA MET A 63 7.97 -18.32 11.72
C MET A 63 8.84 -17.64 12.74
#